data_AF-A0A317SN77-F1
#
_entry.id   AF-A0A317SN77-F1
#
_cell.length_a   1.000
_cell.length_b   1.000
_cell.length_c   1.000
_cell.angle_alpha   90.00
_cell.angle_beta   90.00
_cell.angle_gamma   90.00
#
_symmetry.space_group_name_H-M   'P 1'
#
loop_
_entity.id
_entity.type
_entity.pdbx_description
1 polymer ?
#
loop_
_entity_poly.entity_id
_entity_poly.type
_entity_poly.pdbx_seq_one_letter_code
_entity_poly.pdbx_strand_id
1 'polypeptide(L)'
;MVGGETVIQRGDGTFFGISQPGTGSAAVLQGGSLKHLALMAKNSPDRITLVTSYRAKAVGLWDISFLTNVRPYTDLSVLYPQWSAYRLRVLSENTAAMTRRLATTSVPQAELEAFLRKQQEYLRTTTDQMVPAPTVSATIAQVGMGGYYKVLERYLSNAIFTNAPTVCPQCGNVGKVDKQHLAECMRMREWRPEASAWVVFEDNLKEMRAGSAMGVEKTTRPDLEEVAKAFRKDVQAGRRVSWGIADELARLGLIEYLLEYLGFFGIVVEK
;
A
#
# COMPACT_ATOMS: atom_id res chain seq x y z
N MET A 1 9.67 -16.31 29.01
CA MET A 1 9.99 -15.91 27.63
C MET A 1 11.05 -14.81 27.71
N VAL A 2 12.16 -14.92 26.98
CA VAL A 2 13.11 -13.81 26.79
C VAL A 2 12.90 -13.30 25.38
N GLY A 3 12.69 -12.01 25.17
CA GLY A 3 12.29 -11.51 23.86
C GLY A 3 10.77 -11.54 23.63
N GLY A 4 10.35 -11.37 22.39
CA GLY A 4 8.94 -11.32 22.00
C GLY A 4 8.31 -9.93 22.08
N GLU A 5 9.00 -8.94 22.64
CA GLU A 5 8.47 -7.58 22.83
C GLU A 5 8.03 -6.95 21.51
N THR A 6 7.02 -6.10 21.59
CA THR A 6 6.66 -5.24 20.45
C THR A 6 7.52 -3.98 20.55
N VAL A 7 8.43 -3.78 19.62
CA VAL A 7 9.21 -2.55 19.50
C VAL A 7 8.46 -1.59 18.59
N ILE A 8 8.34 -0.33 18.99
CA ILE A 8 7.81 0.76 18.18
C ILE A 8 8.93 1.75 17.86
N GLN A 9 8.91 2.33 16.66
CA GLN A 9 9.75 3.47 16.32
C GLN A 9 9.00 4.77 16.62
N ARG A 10 9.60 5.64 17.42
CA ARG A 10 9.07 6.96 17.77
C ARG A 10 9.34 7.97 16.65
N GLY A 11 8.66 9.13 16.71
CA GLY A 11 8.81 10.20 15.72
C GLY A 11 10.21 10.83 15.65
N ASP A 12 10.99 10.71 16.73
CA ASP A 12 12.41 11.11 16.80
C ASP A 12 13.38 10.05 16.26
N GLY A 13 12.85 8.93 15.75
CA GLY A 13 13.62 7.80 15.24
C GLY A 13 14.10 6.82 16.31
N THR A 14 13.92 7.11 17.60
CA THR A 14 14.31 6.21 18.68
C THR A 14 13.36 5.01 18.79
N PHE A 15 13.86 3.90 19.31
CA PHE A 15 13.07 2.69 19.50
C PHE A 15 12.59 2.57 20.95
N PHE A 16 11.34 2.14 21.11
CA PHE A 16 10.73 1.88 22.40
C PHE A 16 10.15 0.47 22.44
N GLY A 17 10.66 -0.37 23.34
CA GLY A 17 10.10 -1.69 23.60
C GLY A 17 8.89 -1.59 24.51
N ILE A 18 7.75 -2.11 24.05
CA ILE A 18 6.58 -2.35 24.90
C ILE A 18 6.87 -3.65 25.61
N SER A 19 7.19 -3.58 26.91
CA SER A 19 7.46 -4.78 27.71
C SER A 19 6.25 -5.70 27.61
N GLN A 20 6.54 -6.98 27.37
CA GLN A 20 5.53 -8.01 27.19
C GLN A 20 4.41 -7.91 28.24
N PRO A 21 3.15 -7.82 27.82
CA PRO A 21 2.05 -8.02 28.71
C PRO A 21 2.11 -9.50 29.15
N GLY A 22 2.28 -9.80 30.44
CA GLY A 22 2.03 -11.15 30.95
C GLY A 22 0.60 -11.60 30.58
N THR A 23 0.28 -12.89 30.76
CA THR A 23 -1.09 -13.37 30.52
C THR A 23 -2.14 -12.44 31.16
N GLY A 24 -3.13 -12.00 30.38
CA GLY A 24 -4.16 -11.07 30.83
C GLY A 24 -3.85 -9.58 30.63
N SER A 25 -2.71 -9.25 30.01
CA SER A 25 -2.34 -7.86 29.74
C SER A 25 -2.54 -7.50 28.25
N ALA A 26 -2.73 -6.21 27.94
CA ALA A 26 -3.02 -5.73 26.60
C ALA A 26 -2.19 -4.48 26.25
N ALA A 27 -1.87 -4.31 24.97
CA ALA A 27 -1.26 -3.11 24.42
C ALA A 27 -2.16 -2.53 23.33
N VAL A 28 -2.35 -1.21 23.35
CA VAL A 28 -3.13 -0.49 22.33
C VAL A 28 -2.17 0.34 21.49
N LEU A 29 -2.26 0.16 20.17
CA LEU A 29 -1.40 0.84 19.20
C LEU A 29 -2.25 1.57 18.17
N GLN A 30 -1.77 2.72 17.71
CA GLN A 30 -2.35 3.39 16.54
C GLN A 30 -1.95 2.62 15.27
N GLY A 31 -2.85 1.74 14.83
CA GLY A 31 -2.69 0.95 13.62
C GLY A 31 -2.50 1.84 12.38
N GLY A 32 -1.67 1.40 11.45
CA GLY A 32 -1.41 2.10 10.20
C GLY A 32 -0.54 3.36 10.32
N SER A 33 -0.31 3.92 11.51
CA SER A 33 0.53 5.12 11.69
C SER A 33 1.86 4.87 12.41
N LEU A 34 1.99 3.74 13.12
CA LEU A 34 3.19 3.39 13.87
C LEU A 34 3.97 2.26 13.19
N LYS A 35 5.26 2.49 12.95
CA LYS A 35 6.21 1.42 12.63
C LYS A 35 6.43 0.60 13.89
N HIS A 36 6.12 -0.68 13.82
CA HIS A 36 6.29 -1.60 14.93
C HIS A 36 6.78 -2.96 14.43
N LEU A 37 7.47 -3.68 15.31
CA LEU A 37 8.01 -5.01 15.04
C LEU A 37 7.80 -5.88 16.26
N ALA A 38 7.22 -7.06 16.05
CA ALA A 38 7.25 -8.12 17.05
C ALA A 38 8.63 -8.80 17.01
N LEU A 39 9.42 -8.66 18.07
CA LEU A 39 10.70 -9.33 18.17
C LEU A 39 10.52 -10.84 18.28
N MET A 40 11.54 -11.60 17.84
CA MET A 40 11.55 -13.04 18.04
C MET A 40 11.68 -13.36 19.54
N ALA A 41 10.83 -14.28 20.02
CA ALA A 41 10.96 -14.85 21.35
C ALA A 41 12.07 -15.92 21.34
N LYS A 42 12.91 -15.92 22.37
CA LYS A 42 13.88 -16.96 22.67
C LYS A 42 13.41 -17.76 23.89
N ASN A 43 13.76 -19.05 23.94
CA ASN A 43 13.48 -19.95 25.05
C ASN A 43 11.98 -20.10 25.39
N SER A 44 11.11 -19.99 24.38
CA SER A 44 9.68 -20.35 24.47
C SER A 44 9.33 -21.11 23.19
N PRO A 45 8.61 -22.24 23.27
CA PRO A 45 8.17 -22.93 22.06
C PRO A 45 7.19 -22.07 21.26
N ASP A 46 6.28 -21.36 21.95
CA ASP A 46 5.22 -20.59 21.31
C ASP A 46 5.04 -19.19 21.90
N ARG A 47 4.49 -18.29 21.10
CA ARG A 47 3.94 -16.99 21.50
C ARG A 47 2.56 -16.85 20.85
N ILE A 48 1.51 -16.88 21.66
CA ILE A 48 0.13 -16.70 21.21
C ILE A 48 -0.31 -15.27 21.54
N THR A 49 -0.79 -14.54 20.56
CA THR A 49 -1.33 -13.19 20.72
C THR A 49 -2.63 -13.04 19.94
N LEU A 50 -3.60 -12.34 20.52
CA LEU A 50 -4.80 -11.91 19.81
C LEU A 50 -4.63 -10.45 19.39
N VAL A 51 -4.84 -10.15 18.11
CA VAL A 51 -4.84 -8.78 17.59
C VAL A 51 -6.23 -8.42 17.11
N THR A 52 -6.79 -7.33 17.65
CA THR A 52 -8.08 -6.80 17.22
C THR A 52 -7.90 -5.35 16.82
N SER A 53 -8.18 -5.07 15.55
CA SER A 53 -8.14 -3.71 15.00
C SER A 53 -9.48 -3.03 15.22
N TYR A 54 -9.45 -1.80 15.74
CA TYR A 54 -10.62 -0.96 15.92
C TYR A 54 -10.56 0.23 14.95
N ARG A 55 -11.72 0.61 14.41
CA ARG A 55 -11.92 1.90 13.73
C ARG A 55 -12.80 2.78 14.62
N ALA A 56 -12.54 4.08 14.61
CA ALA A 56 -13.49 5.04 15.18
C ALA A 56 -14.89 4.86 14.57
N LYS A 57 -15.92 4.91 15.42
CA LYS A 57 -17.34 4.81 15.00
C LYS A 57 -17.83 6.05 14.22
N ALA A 58 -16.99 7.07 14.07
CA ALA A 58 -17.32 8.31 13.38
C ALA A 58 -17.70 8.04 11.90
N VAL A 59 -18.88 8.54 11.52
CA VAL A 59 -19.36 8.49 10.14
C VAL A 59 -18.67 9.59 9.33
N GLY A 60 -18.28 9.28 8.10
CA GLY A 60 -17.56 10.20 7.22
C GLY A 60 -16.06 10.31 7.51
N LEU A 61 -15.54 9.68 8.57
CA LEU A 61 -14.10 9.53 8.76
C LEU A 61 -13.56 8.49 7.78
N TRP A 62 -12.48 8.86 7.08
CA TRP A 62 -11.81 7.98 6.13
C TRP A 62 -11.23 6.74 6.82
N ASP A 63 -11.47 5.56 6.25
CA ASP A 63 -10.94 4.31 6.75
C ASP A 63 -9.65 3.94 6.03
N ILE A 64 -8.58 3.95 6.82
CA ILE A 64 -7.18 3.78 6.41
C ILE A 64 -6.72 2.31 6.44
N SER A 65 -7.66 1.36 6.51
CA SER A 65 -7.34 -0.07 6.56
C SER A 65 -6.79 -0.57 5.23
N PHE A 66 -5.77 -1.45 5.27
CA PHE A 66 -5.15 -2.08 4.10
C PHE A 66 -4.84 -3.56 4.39
N LEU A 67 -4.86 -4.39 3.35
CA LEU A 67 -4.62 -5.83 3.47
C LEU A 67 -3.18 -6.24 3.14
N THR A 68 -2.34 -5.34 2.60
CA THR A 68 -0.99 -5.65 2.11
C THR A 68 -0.17 -6.52 3.04
N ASN A 69 -0.15 -6.20 4.34
CA ASN A 69 0.72 -6.93 5.26
C ASN A 69 0.16 -8.30 5.66
N VAL A 70 -1.16 -8.51 5.54
CA VAL A 70 -1.84 -9.72 6.02
C VAL A 70 -2.13 -10.73 4.91
N ARG A 71 -2.24 -10.29 3.65
CA ARG A 71 -2.48 -11.18 2.50
C ARG A 71 -1.52 -12.37 2.44
N PRO A 72 -0.20 -12.23 2.68
CA PRO A 72 0.76 -13.33 2.54
C PRO A 72 0.55 -14.54 3.46
N TYR A 73 -0.05 -14.35 4.64
CA TYR A 73 -0.15 -15.40 5.67
C TYR A 73 -1.57 -15.72 6.11
N THR A 74 -2.58 -15.15 5.46
CA THR A 74 -3.99 -15.33 5.83
C THR A 74 -4.71 -16.19 4.78
N ASP A 75 -5.72 -16.95 5.21
CA ASP A 75 -6.67 -17.57 4.30
C ASP A 75 -7.54 -16.49 3.62
N LEU A 76 -7.27 -16.24 2.34
CA LEU A 76 -7.95 -15.22 1.55
C LEU A 76 -9.43 -15.55 1.31
N SER A 77 -9.80 -16.84 1.32
CA SER A 77 -11.20 -17.26 1.16
C SER A 77 -12.06 -16.85 2.36
N VAL A 78 -11.43 -16.66 3.53
CA VAL A 78 -12.07 -16.15 4.75
C VAL A 78 -11.91 -14.62 4.86
N LEU A 79 -10.70 -14.11 4.60
CA LEU A 79 -10.37 -12.69 4.76
C LEU A 79 -11.19 -11.80 3.82
N TYR A 80 -11.32 -12.17 2.55
CA TYR A 80 -11.94 -11.31 1.54
C TYR A 80 -13.45 -11.11 1.74
N PRO A 81 -14.25 -12.15 2.06
CA PRO A 81 -15.64 -11.94 2.45
C PRO A 81 -15.79 -11.05 3.69
N GLN A 82 -14.97 -11.25 4.72
CA GLN A 82 -15.01 -10.45 5.95
C GLN A 82 -14.64 -8.99 5.69
N TRP A 83 -13.56 -8.76 4.95
CA TRP A 83 -13.14 -7.44 4.48
C TRP A 83 -14.25 -6.75 3.71
N SER A 84 -14.82 -7.43 2.72
CA SER A 84 -15.85 -6.87 1.85
C SER A 84 -17.12 -6.52 2.64
N ALA A 85 -17.59 -7.43 3.49
CA ALA A 85 -18.76 -7.21 4.34
C ALA A 85 -18.56 -6.02 5.28
N TYR A 86 -17.39 -5.92 5.91
CA TYR A 86 -17.02 -4.77 6.74
C TYR A 86 -17.01 -3.47 5.92
N ARG A 87 -16.34 -3.46 4.77
CA ARG A 87 -16.19 -2.25 3.96
C ARG A 87 -17.53 -1.76 3.41
N LEU A 88 -18.39 -2.67 2.96
CA LEU A 88 -19.74 -2.37 2.49
C LEU A 88 -20.65 -1.83 3.61
N ARG A 89 -20.51 -2.36 4.84
CA ARG A 89 -21.23 -1.81 5.99
C ARG A 89 -20.86 -0.35 6.27
N VAL A 90 -19.58 -0.01 6.25
CA VAL A 90 -19.11 1.37 6.41
C VAL A 90 -19.62 2.28 5.29
N LEU A 91 -19.60 1.81 4.04
CA LEU A 91 -20.18 2.54 2.90
C LEU A 91 -21.69 2.79 3.11
N SER A 92 -22.43 1.79 3.58
CA SER A 92 -23.86 1.93 3.90
C SER A 92 -24.10 2.94 5.02
N GLU A 93 -23.31 2.89 6.10
CA GLU A 93 -23.39 3.86 7.21
C GLU A 93 -23.12 5.30 6.73
N ASN A 94 -22.11 5.49 5.89
CA ASN A 94 -21.74 6.79 5.31
C ASN A 94 -22.82 7.34 4.37
N THR A 95 -23.31 6.52 3.45
CA THR A 95 -24.34 6.92 2.48
C THR A 95 -25.66 7.21 3.18
N ALA A 96 -26.08 6.38 4.14
CA ALA A 96 -27.29 6.64 4.93
C ALA A 96 -27.21 7.95 5.71
N ALA A 97 -26.03 8.32 6.25
CA ALA A 97 -25.85 9.60 6.93
C ALA A 97 -25.92 10.79 5.98
N MET A 98 -25.30 10.72 4.80
CA MET A 98 -25.42 11.78 3.79
C MET A 98 -26.87 11.95 3.33
N THR A 99 -27.60 10.84 3.09
CA THR A 99 -29.03 10.88 2.73
C THR A 99 -29.88 11.57 3.81
N ARG A 100 -29.67 11.24 5.08
CA ARG A 100 -30.38 11.92 6.20
C ARG A 100 -30.06 13.42 6.25
N ARG A 101 -28.81 13.80 5.97
CA ARG A 101 -28.40 15.20 5.95
C ARG A 101 -29.03 15.96 4.79
N LEU A 102 -29.04 15.38 3.59
CA LEU A 102 -29.72 15.95 2.41
C LEU A 102 -31.23 16.17 2.64
N ALA A 103 -31.86 15.30 3.44
CA ALA A 103 -33.28 15.43 3.79
C ALA A 103 -33.56 16.55 4.81
N THR A 104 -32.56 17.02 5.56
CA THR A 104 -32.74 17.97 6.69
C THR A 104 -32.08 19.31 6.47
N THR A 105 -31.10 19.41 5.57
CA THR A 105 -30.32 20.63 5.34
C THR A 105 -29.85 20.69 3.89
N SER A 106 -29.75 21.90 3.34
CA SER A 106 -29.11 22.10 2.04
C SER A 106 -27.62 21.74 2.13
N VAL A 107 -27.16 20.84 1.27
CA VAL A 107 -25.75 20.48 1.15
C VAL A 107 -25.22 21.14 -0.13
N PRO A 108 -24.15 21.95 -0.05
CA PRO A 108 -23.52 22.53 -1.24
C PRO A 108 -23.11 21.45 -2.25
N GLN A 109 -23.29 21.71 -3.54
CA GLN A 109 -22.93 20.77 -4.60
C GLN A 109 -21.48 20.29 -4.49
N ALA A 110 -20.53 21.20 -4.25
CA ALA A 110 -19.11 20.85 -4.10
C ALA A 110 -18.85 19.86 -2.95
N GLU A 111 -19.62 19.97 -1.85
CA GLU A 111 -19.49 19.05 -0.72
C GLU A 111 -20.06 17.66 -1.06
N LEU A 112 -21.21 17.63 -1.75
CA LEU A 112 -21.80 16.37 -2.21
C LEU A 112 -20.88 15.66 -3.21
N GLU A 113 -20.30 16.39 -4.15
CA GLU A 113 -19.32 15.86 -5.11
C GLU A 113 -18.08 15.31 -4.40
N ALA A 114 -17.53 16.03 -3.41
CA ALA A 114 -16.41 15.56 -2.62
C ALA A 114 -16.75 14.28 -1.83
N PHE A 115 -17.94 14.19 -1.26
CA PHE A 115 -18.42 12.97 -0.60
C PHE A 115 -18.51 11.78 -1.56
N LEU A 116 -19.09 11.97 -2.75
CA LEU A 116 -19.24 10.93 -3.75
C LEU A 116 -17.89 10.45 -4.28
N ARG A 117 -16.95 11.37 -4.56
CA ARG A 117 -15.57 11.02 -4.95
C ARG A 117 -14.88 10.17 -3.89
N LYS A 118 -15.02 10.53 -2.60
CA LYS A 118 -14.52 9.72 -1.49
C LYS A 118 -15.13 8.31 -1.49
N GLN A 119 -16.42 8.15 -1.76
CA GLN A 119 -17.04 6.82 -1.81
C GLN A 119 -16.52 5.99 -3.00
N GLN A 120 -16.27 6.62 -4.15
CA GLN A 120 -15.66 5.96 -5.32
C GLN A 120 -14.25 5.47 -5.02
N GLU A 121 -13.42 6.34 -4.43
CA GLU A 121 -12.06 5.98 -4.02
C GLU A 121 -12.09 4.84 -3.00
N TYR A 122 -12.98 4.91 -2.01
CA TYR A 122 -13.12 3.90 -0.97
C TYR A 122 -13.43 2.51 -1.54
N LEU A 123 -14.33 2.44 -2.51
CA LEU A 123 -14.68 1.21 -3.22
C LEU A 123 -13.52 0.71 -4.08
N ARG A 124 -12.86 1.59 -4.82
CA ARG A 124 -11.67 1.25 -5.62
C ARG A 124 -10.58 0.64 -4.74
N THR A 125 -10.20 1.28 -3.64
CA THR A 125 -9.23 0.72 -2.67
C THR A 125 -9.71 -0.61 -2.11
N THR A 126 -11.01 -0.77 -1.85
CA THR A 126 -11.57 -2.03 -1.36
C THR A 126 -11.31 -3.18 -2.35
N THR A 127 -11.56 -2.95 -3.63
CA THR A 127 -11.32 -3.92 -4.71
C THR A 127 -9.84 -4.16 -4.96
N ASP A 128 -9.02 -3.10 -5.02
CA ASP A 128 -7.58 -3.20 -5.32
C ASP A 128 -6.84 -4.03 -4.27
N GLN A 129 -7.27 -3.93 -3.00
CA GLN A 129 -6.68 -4.70 -1.90
C GLN A 129 -7.01 -6.20 -1.95
N MET A 130 -7.96 -6.63 -2.78
CA MET A 130 -8.37 -8.04 -2.96
C MET A 130 -7.64 -8.70 -4.13
N VAL A 131 -6.31 -8.75 -4.04
CA VAL A 131 -5.45 -9.41 -5.05
C VAL A 131 -5.82 -10.90 -5.18
N PRO A 132 -5.99 -11.45 -6.39
CA PRO A 132 -6.35 -12.85 -6.59
C PRO A 132 -5.40 -13.83 -5.86
N ALA A 133 -5.97 -14.86 -5.24
CA ALA A 133 -5.19 -15.85 -4.49
C ALA A 133 -4.06 -16.51 -5.31
N PRO A 134 -4.24 -16.88 -6.60
CA PRO A 134 -3.14 -17.40 -7.41
C PRO A 134 -1.97 -16.43 -7.55
N THR A 135 -2.26 -15.13 -7.68
CA THR A 135 -1.24 -14.07 -7.79
C THR A 135 -0.48 -13.89 -6.47
N VAL A 136 -1.18 -13.91 -5.34
CA VAL A 136 -0.55 -13.89 -4.01
C VAL A 136 0.36 -15.11 -3.83
N SER A 137 -0.14 -16.32 -4.09
CA SER A 137 0.63 -17.56 -3.98
C SER A 137 1.85 -17.58 -4.89
N ALA A 138 1.73 -17.14 -6.14
CA ALA A 138 2.86 -17.02 -7.06
C ALA A 138 3.93 -16.05 -6.53
N THR A 139 3.49 -14.90 -5.98
CA THR A 139 4.39 -13.92 -5.37
C THR A 139 5.17 -14.54 -4.20
N ILE A 140 4.49 -15.22 -3.29
CA ILE A 140 5.15 -15.85 -2.14
C ILE A 140 6.05 -17.01 -2.57
N ALA A 141 5.69 -17.77 -3.60
CA ALA A 141 6.55 -18.78 -4.17
C ALA A 141 7.86 -18.18 -4.72
N GLN A 142 7.75 -17.04 -5.41
CA GLN A 142 8.87 -16.31 -6.03
C GLN A 142 9.83 -15.72 -4.99
N VAL A 143 9.35 -14.86 -4.08
CA VAL A 143 10.23 -14.07 -3.18
C VAL A 143 10.29 -14.61 -1.75
N GLY A 144 9.42 -15.56 -1.40
CA GLY A 144 9.26 -16.01 -0.01
C GLY A 144 8.62 -14.95 0.89
N MET A 145 8.16 -15.39 2.06
CA MET A 145 7.51 -14.51 3.05
C MET A 145 8.42 -13.37 3.51
N GLY A 146 9.68 -13.66 3.83
CA GLY A 146 10.65 -12.64 4.25
C GLY A 146 11.01 -11.67 3.13
N GLY A 147 11.07 -12.14 1.88
CA GLY A 147 11.33 -11.29 0.72
C GLY A 147 10.17 -10.35 0.41
N TYR A 148 8.92 -10.82 0.54
CA TYR A 148 7.70 -10.02 0.33
C TYR A 148 7.74 -8.70 1.11
N TYR A 149 8.04 -8.75 2.42
CA TYR A 149 8.08 -7.56 3.27
C TYR A 149 9.27 -6.64 3.00
N LYS A 150 10.28 -7.10 2.25
CA LYS A 150 11.46 -6.31 1.86
C LYS A 150 11.34 -5.71 0.47
N VAL A 151 10.31 -6.07 -0.31
CA VAL A 151 10.16 -5.58 -1.70
C VAL A 151 10.12 -4.06 -1.74
N LEU A 152 9.31 -3.43 -0.89
CA LEU A 152 9.17 -1.98 -0.89
C LEU A 152 10.49 -1.28 -0.53
N GLU A 153 11.20 -1.77 0.48
CA GLU A 153 12.52 -1.26 0.87
C GLU A 153 13.54 -1.40 -0.29
N ARG A 154 13.58 -2.56 -0.95
CA ARG A 154 14.44 -2.81 -2.12
C ARG A 154 14.05 -1.94 -3.31
N TYR A 155 12.77 -1.65 -3.50
CA TYR A 155 12.28 -0.74 -4.52
C TYR A 155 12.69 0.70 -4.24
N LEU A 156 12.53 1.18 -3.00
CA LEU A 156 12.91 2.53 -2.58
C LEU A 156 14.42 2.77 -2.68
N SER A 157 15.23 1.79 -2.29
CA SER A 157 16.70 1.85 -2.38
C SER A 157 17.28 1.60 -3.78
N ASN A 158 16.42 1.34 -4.78
CA ASN A 158 16.78 0.87 -6.12
C ASN A 158 17.55 -0.47 -6.16
N ALA A 159 17.71 -1.16 -5.03
CA ALA A 159 18.38 -2.45 -4.95
C ALA A 159 17.67 -3.53 -5.79
N ILE A 160 16.36 -3.40 -6.00
CA ILE A 160 15.56 -4.29 -6.85
C ILE A 160 16.01 -4.28 -8.32
N PHE A 161 16.68 -3.22 -8.77
CA PHE A 161 17.15 -3.05 -10.16
C PHE A 161 18.61 -3.47 -10.36
N THR A 162 19.26 -4.06 -9.34
CA THR A 162 20.69 -4.42 -9.41
C THR A 162 20.98 -5.41 -10.55
N ASN A 163 20.06 -6.36 -10.75
CA ASN A 163 20.15 -7.39 -11.79
C ASN A 163 19.17 -7.13 -12.95
N ALA A 164 18.73 -5.89 -13.13
CA ALA A 164 17.84 -5.54 -14.24
C ALA A 164 18.54 -5.77 -15.58
N PRO A 165 17.81 -6.20 -16.63
CA PRO A 165 18.40 -6.40 -17.95
C PRO A 165 18.94 -5.09 -18.53
N THR A 166 19.95 -5.20 -19.38
CA THR A 166 20.55 -4.06 -20.12
C THR A 166 19.83 -3.74 -21.43
N VAL A 167 18.85 -4.56 -21.80
CA VAL A 167 17.95 -4.36 -22.95
C VAL A 167 16.54 -4.63 -22.46
N CYS A 168 15.64 -3.67 -22.64
CA CYS A 168 14.25 -3.85 -22.26
C CYS A 168 13.59 -4.92 -23.14
N PRO A 169 13.04 -6.01 -22.57
CA PRO A 169 12.40 -7.06 -23.36
C PRO A 169 11.13 -6.58 -24.08
N GLN A 170 10.54 -5.47 -23.64
CA GLN A 170 9.26 -4.98 -24.18
C GLN A 170 9.44 -4.03 -25.36
N CYS A 171 10.41 -3.12 -25.28
CA CYS A 171 10.61 -2.07 -26.29
C CYS A 171 11.97 -2.13 -27.01
N GLY A 172 12.87 -3.04 -26.62
CA GLY A 172 14.21 -3.16 -27.24
C GLY A 172 15.18 -2.02 -26.91
N ASN A 173 14.79 -1.05 -26.06
CA ASN A 173 15.67 0.04 -25.67
C ASN A 173 16.92 -0.50 -24.95
N VAL A 174 18.09 -0.06 -25.41
CA VAL A 174 19.39 -0.43 -24.84
C VAL A 174 19.73 0.56 -23.73
N GLY A 175 20.03 0.04 -22.55
CA GLY A 175 20.29 0.83 -21.35
C GLY A 175 19.79 0.14 -20.10
N LYS A 176 20.02 0.76 -18.95
CA LYS A 176 19.56 0.21 -17.68
C LYS A 176 18.02 0.25 -17.62
N VAL A 177 17.38 -0.90 -17.40
CA VAL A 177 15.94 -0.98 -17.14
C VAL A 177 15.69 -0.62 -15.67
N ASP A 178 15.65 0.69 -15.38
CA ASP A 178 15.39 1.25 -14.06
C ASP A 178 14.03 1.97 -13.99
N LYS A 179 13.72 2.62 -12.86
CA LYS A 179 12.44 3.34 -12.66
C LYS A 179 12.14 4.34 -13.77
N GLN A 180 13.16 5.09 -14.22
CA GLN A 180 12.95 6.07 -15.27
C GLN A 180 12.57 5.38 -16.57
N HIS A 181 13.27 4.30 -16.92
CA HIS A 181 12.90 3.51 -18.09
C HIS A 181 11.47 2.95 -18.00
N LEU A 182 11.08 2.39 -16.86
CA LEU A 182 9.73 1.86 -16.66
C LEU A 182 8.65 2.93 -16.87
N ALA A 183 8.86 4.13 -16.35
CA ALA A 183 7.93 5.25 -16.46
C ALA A 183 7.85 5.83 -17.90
N GLU A 184 8.92 5.69 -18.69
CA GLU A 184 9.00 6.24 -20.05
C GLU A 184 8.75 5.17 -21.14
N CYS A 185 8.66 3.89 -20.77
CA CYS A 185 8.52 2.82 -21.74
C CYS A 185 7.16 2.90 -22.48
N MET A 186 7.21 2.97 -23.81
CA MET A 186 6.01 3.03 -24.67
C MET A 186 5.07 1.83 -24.50
N ARG A 187 5.58 0.69 -24.03
CA ARG A 187 4.84 -0.59 -23.86
C ARG A 187 4.31 -0.77 -22.43
N MET A 188 4.52 0.19 -21.54
CA MET A 188 4.18 0.03 -20.11
C MET A 188 2.71 -0.33 -19.87
N ARG A 189 1.80 0.11 -20.75
CA ARG A 189 0.35 -0.12 -20.65
C ARG A 189 -0.12 -1.50 -21.10
N GLU A 190 0.76 -2.28 -21.71
CA GLU A 190 0.44 -3.66 -22.12
C GLU A 190 0.35 -4.60 -20.92
N TRP A 191 0.99 -4.24 -19.80
CA TRP A 191 0.80 -4.93 -18.54
C TRP A 191 -0.57 -4.56 -17.94
N ARG A 192 -1.45 -5.56 -17.83
CA ARG A 192 -2.79 -5.46 -17.23
C ARG A 192 -3.53 -4.17 -17.62
N PRO A 193 -3.92 -4.00 -18.88
CA PRO A 193 -4.64 -2.81 -19.34
C PRO A 193 -5.95 -2.57 -18.56
N GLU A 194 -6.52 -3.61 -17.95
CA GLU A 194 -7.72 -3.58 -17.13
C GLU A 194 -7.50 -3.12 -15.68
N ALA A 195 -6.25 -2.96 -15.23
CA ALA A 195 -5.96 -2.61 -13.85
C ALA A 195 -6.46 -1.20 -13.50
N SER A 196 -7.25 -1.10 -12.44
CA SER A 196 -7.70 0.16 -11.81
C SER A 196 -6.56 1.08 -11.40
N ALA A 197 -5.37 0.53 -11.13
CA ALA A 197 -4.16 1.28 -10.82
C ALA A 197 -3.79 2.30 -11.92
N TRP A 198 -4.13 2.02 -13.19
CA TRP A 198 -3.95 2.97 -14.29
C TRP A 198 -4.79 4.23 -14.11
N VAL A 199 -6.01 4.12 -13.59
CA VAL A 199 -6.88 5.28 -13.33
C VAL A 199 -6.24 6.18 -12.28
N VAL A 200 -5.76 5.60 -11.18
CA VAL A 200 -5.09 6.33 -10.10
C VAL A 200 -3.81 7.01 -10.60
N PHE A 201 -3.02 6.29 -11.40
CA PHE A 201 -1.82 6.80 -12.03
C PHE A 201 -2.10 8.02 -12.93
N GLU A 202 -3.12 7.95 -13.78
CA GLU A 202 -3.51 9.07 -14.66
C GLU A 202 -3.98 10.28 -13.87
N ASP A 203 -4.77 10.08 -12.82
CA ASP A 203 -5.26 11.17 -11.99
C ASP A 203 -4.09 11.88 -11.30
N ASN A 204 -3.14 11.13 -10.73
CA ASN A 204 -1.92 11.68 -10.14
C ASN A 204 -1.06 12.43 -11.18
N LEU A 205 -0.92 11.89 -12.40
CA LEU A 205 -0.18 12.58 -13.47
C LEU A 205 -0.84 13.91 -13.87
N LYS A 206 -2.17 13.97 -13.95
CA LYS A 206 -2.89 15.21 -14.24
C LYS A 206 -2.65 16.24 -13.15
N GLU A 207 -2.71 15.85 -11.89
CA GLU A 207 -2.43 16.75 -10.77
C GLU A 207 -1.00 17.29 -10.80
N MET A 208 -0.02 16.41 -11.03
CA MET A 208 1.39 16.81 -11.16
C MET A 208 1.62 17.80 -12.31
N ARG A 209 0.98 17.58 -13.47
CA ARG A 209 1.06 18.48 -14.63
C ARG A 209 0.37 19.83 -14.39
N ALA A 210 -0.68 19.86 -13.57
CA ALA A 210 -1.38 21.08 -13.20
C ALA A 210 -0.59 22.00 -12.24
N GLY A 211 0.70 21.72 -12.00
CA GLY A 211 1.54 22.50 -11.09
C GLY A 211 1.31 22.20 -9.61
N SER A 212 0.41 21.27 -9.30
CA SER A 212 0.39 20.61 -7.99
C SER A 212 1.56 19.62 -7.97
N ALA A 213 2.78 20.12 -7.77
CA ALA A 213 3.96 19.30 -7.49
C ALA A 213 3.78 18.42 -6.22
N MET A 214 2.62 18.51 -5.55
CA MET A 214 2.23 17.76 -4.36
C MET A 214 1.05 16.80 -4.57
N GLY A 215 0.55 16.62 -5.80
CA GLY A 215 -0.67 15.85 -6.14
C GLY A 215 -0.58 14.32 -5.98
N VAL A 216 0.45 13.81 -5.32
CA VAL A 216 0.39 12.44 -4.81
C VAL A 216 -0.30 12.54 -3.46
N GLU A 217 -1.61 12.31 -3.42
CA GLU A 217 -2.40 12.37 -2.19
C GLU A 217 -1.66 11.67 -1.04
N LYS A 218 -1.65 12.31 0.13
CA LYS A 218 -1.06 11.74 1.35
C LYS A 218 -1.72 10.40 1.59
N THR A 219 -0.96 9.33 1.36
CA THR A 219 -1.39 8.00 1.78
C THR A 219 -1.47 8.02 3.29
N THR A 220 -2.52 7.45 3.87
CA THR A 220 -2.65 7.34 5.32
C THR A 220 -1.73 6.29 5.95
N ARG A 221 -0.89 5.64 5.14
CA ARG A 221 0.15 4.67 5.51
C ARG A 221 1.53 5.33 5.38
N PRO A 222 2.21 5.67 6.49
CA PRO A 222 3.51 6.33 6.45
C PRO A 222 4.58 5.56 5.69
N ASP A 223 4.53 4.22 5.70
CA ASP A 223 5.45 3.36 4.94
C ASP A 223 5.24 3.46 3.43
N LEU A 224 4.01 3.71 2.99
CA LEU A 224 3.68 3.91 1.58
C LEU A 224 3.85 5.38 1.15
N GLU A 225 3.76 6.33 2.08
CA GLU A 225 4.16 7.73 1.84
C GLU A 225 5.64 7.87 1.47
N GLU A 226 6.49 6.93 1.89
CA GLU A 226 7.93 6.98 1.60
C GLU A 226 8.21 6.94 0.09
N VAL A 227 7.36 6.30 -0.72
CA VAL A 227 7.48 6.31 -2.19
C VAL A 227 7.31 7.73 -2.74
N ALA A 228 6.24 8.40 -2.31
CA ALA A 228 5.96 9.78 -2.69
C ALA A 228 6.99 10.78 -2.12
N LYS A 229 7.50 10.54 -0.90
CA LYS A 229 8.58 11.36 -0.30
C LYS A 229 9.90 11.20 -1.05
N ALA A 230 10.28 9.97 -1.40
CA ALA A 230 11.49 9.68 -2.15
C ALA A 230 11.45 10.37 -3.52
N PHE A 231 10.34 10.24 -4.26
CA PHE A 231 10.15 10.92 -5.54
C PHE A 231 10.26 12.45 -5.40
N ARG A 232 9.57 13.05 -4.42
CA ARG A 232 9.65 14.50 -4.18
C ARG A 232 11.07 14.97 -3.87
N LYS A 233 11.81 14.21 -3.06
CA LYS A 233 13.22 14.51 -2.75
C LYS A 233 14.07 14.49 -4.01
N ASP A 234 13.82 13.55 -4.93
CA ASP A 234 14.56 13.45 -6.18
C ASP A 234 14.27 14.62 -7.13
N VAL A 235 13.00 15.00 -7.26
CA VAL A 235 12.58 16.18 -8.02
C VAL A 235 13.19 17.46 -7.44
N GLN A 236 13.13 17.64 -6.12
CA GLN A 236 13.72 18.81 -5.44
C GLN A 236 15.24 18.88 -5.59
N ALA A 237 15.90 17.73 -5.69
CA ALA A 237 17.33 17.64 -5.99
C ALA A 237 17.67 17.88 -7.47
N GLY A 238 16.69 18.22 -8.31
CA GLY A 238 16.88 18.46 -9.75
C GLY A 238 17.19 17.20 -10.55
N ARG A 239 16.93 16.01 -10.00
CA ARG A 239 17.14 14.74 -10.72
C ARG A 239 16.04 14.57 -11.76
N ARG A 240 16.42 14.05 -12.93
CA ARG A 240 15.47 13.65 -13.97
C ARG A 240 14.79 12.35 -13.53
N VAL A 241 13.66 12.46 -12.87
CA VAL A 241 12.83 11.34 -12.43
C VAL A 241 11.42 11.47 -12.99
N SER A 242 10.80 10.34 -13.30
CA SER A 242 9.44 10.24 -13.84
C SER A 242 8.62 9.34 -12.92
N TRP A 243 7.40 9.75 -12.59
CA TRP A 243 6.47 8.89 -11.85
C TRP A 243 5.90 7.85 -12.81
N GLY A 244 6.10 6.56 -12.50
CA GLY A 244 5.60 5.44 -13.29
C GLY A 244 4.54 4.62 -12.57
N ILE A 245 3.91 3.69 -13.29
CA ILE A 245 2.93 2.76 -12.70
C ILE A 245 3.57 1.90 -11.60
N ALA A 246 4.87 1.58 -11.69
CA ALA A 246 5.59 0.90 -10.61
C ALA A 246 5.58 1.70 -9.30
N ASP A 247 5.76 3.03 -9.37
CA ASP A 247 5.68 3.89 -8.18
C ASP A 247 4.26 3.91 -7.62
N GLU A 248 3.25 3.89 -8.49
CA GLU A 248 1.86 3.82 -8.10
C GLU A 248 1.52 2.50 -7.38
N LEU A 249 1.93 1.35 -7.95
CA LEU A 249 1.73 0.04 -7.33
C LEU A 249 2.45 -0.07 -5.98
N ALA A 250 3.67 0.46 -5.90
CA ALA A 250 4.43 0.54 -4.66
C ALA A 250 3.70 1.41 -3.62
N ARG A 251 3.20 2.58 -4.02
CA ARG A 251 2.44 3.51 -3.16
C ARG A 251 1.09 2.93 -2.71
N LEU A 252 0.42 2.14 -3.54
CA LEU A 252 -0.85 1.50 -3.20
C LEU A 252 -0.67 0.23 -2.35
N GLY A 253 0.58 -0.19 -2.09
CA GLY A 253 0.87 -1.41 -1.37
C GLY A 253 0.41 -2.67 -2.13
N LEU A 254 0.45 -2.63 -3.45
CA LEU A 254 0.11 -3.75 -4.34
C LEU A 254 1.39 -4.49 -4.73
N ILE A 255 2.08 -5.03 -3.73
CA ILE A 255 3.41 -5.66 -3.86
C ILE A 255 3.40 -6.81 -4.89
N GLU A 256 2.33 -7.59 -4.91
CA GLU A 256 2.14 -8.69 -5.83
C GLU A 256 2.15 -8.20 -7.29
N TYR A 257 1.37 -7.16 -7.57
CA TYR A 257 1.31 -6.55 -8.89
C TYR A 257 2.55 -5.75 -9.23
N LEU A 258 3.22 -5.13 -8.26
CA LEU A 258 4.51 -4.51 -8.47
C LEU A 258 5.54 -5.54 -8.96
N LEU A 259 5.64 -6.70 -8.31
CA LEU A 259 6.56 -7.76 -8.73
C LEU A 259 6.17 -8.34 -10.08
N GLU A 260 4.88 -8.52 -10.35
CA GLU A 260 4.38 -8.96 -11.66
C GLU A 260 4.76 -7.96 -12.77
N TYR A 261 4.57 -6.66 -12.53
CA TYR A 261 4.95 -5.59 -13.45
C TYR A 261 6.47 -5.54 -13.68
N LEU A 262 7.27 -5.67 -12.61
CA LEU A 262 8.73 -5.74 -12.73
C LEU A 262 9.16 -6.96 -13.56
N GLY A 263 8.51 -8.11 -13.35
CA GLY A 263 8.72 -9.33 -14.13
C GLY A 263 8.39 -9.15 -15.61
N PHE A 264 7.35 -8.38 -15.95
CA PHE A 264 7.05 -8.01 -17.34
C PHE A 264 8.22 -7.28 -18.02
N PHE A 265 9.03 -6.55 -17.27
CA PHE A 265 10.24 -5.90 -17.76
C PHE A 265 11.53 -6.72 -17.60
N GLY A 266 11.41 -8.00 -17.24
CA GLY A 266 12.55 -8.90 -17.04
C GLY A 266 13.30 -8.67 -15.72
N ILE A 267 12.74 -7.90 -14.79
CA ILE A 267 13.32 -7.68 -13.47
C ILE A 267 12.78 -8.75 -12.53
N VAL A 268 13.62 -9.74 -12.21
CA VAL A 268 13.25 -10.84 -11.32
C VAL A 268 13.82 -10.60 -9.93
N VAL A 269 12.94 -10.68 -8.93
CA VAL A 269 13.32 -10.69 -7.52
C VAL A 269 13.24 -12.13 -7.04
N GLU A 270 14.35 -12.68 -6.59
CA GLU A 270 14.42 -14.02 -6.00
C GLU A 270 14.61 -13.94 -4.47
N LYS A 271 14.47 -15.10 -3.82
CA LYS A 271 14.57 -15.28 -2.37
C LYS A 271 15.91 -14.83 -1.81
#